data_AF-A0A352Y016-F1
#
_entry.id   AF-A0A352Y016-F1
#
_cell.length_a   1.000
_cell.length_b   1.000
_cell.length_c   1.000
_cell.angle_alpha   90.00
_cell.angle_beta   90.00
_cell.angle_gamma   90.00
#
_symmetry.space_group_name_H-M   'P 1'
#
loop_
_entity.id
_entity.type
_entity.pdbx_description
1 polymer ?
#
loop_
_entity_poly.entity_id
_entity_poly.type
_entity_poly.pdbx_seq_one_letter_code
_entity_poly.pdbx_strand_id
1 'polypeptide(L)'
;MRAAIQGLLETIAKCESRTFVPEPLDYSREDVKGRLQAPMKQADRAIDWAEPTSSILRKIRCADSFPGVLDTVLGRQCYLYGAHEEDALRGTPGEIIAKRDSKRCI
;
A
#
# COMPACT_ATOMS: atom_id res chain seq x y z
N MET A 1 -7.33 10.72 -9.36
CA MET A 1 -8.37 11.73 -9.08
C MET A 1 -9.50 11.77 -10.12
N ARG A 2 -9.20 11.62 -11.44
CA ARG A 2 -10.22 11.71 -12.50
C ARG A 2 -11.41 10.74 -12.35
N ALA A 3 -11.15 9.46 -12.04
CA ALA A 3 -12.20 8.46 -11.89
C ALA A 3 -13.17 8.76 -10.72
N ALA A 4 -12.67 9.25 -9.59
CA ALA A 4 -13.51 9.56 -8.43
C ALA A 4 -14.45 10.74 -8.70
N ILE A 5 -13.95 11.79 -9.36
CA ILE A 5 -14.75 12.95 -9.74
C ILE A 5 -15.85 12.54 -10.73
N GLN A 6 -15.49 11.73 -11.73
CA GLN A 6 -16.45 11.23 -12.71
C GLN A 6 -17.56 10.40 -12.03
N GLY A 7 -17.20 9.48 -11.14
CA GLY A 7 -18.17 8.69 -10.40
C GLY A 7 -19.07 9.53 -9.49
N LEU A 8 -18.54 10.59 -8.88
CA LEU A 8 -19.34 11.53 -8.08
C LEU A 8 -20.36 12.28 -8.94
N LEU A 9 -19.95 12.82 -10.09
CA LEU A 9 -20.83 13.54 -11.01
C LEU A 9 -21.95 12.62 -11.53
N GLU A 10 -21.62 11.38 -11.88
CA GLU A 10 -22.59 10.36 -12.29
C GLU A 10 -23.58 10.05 -11.17
N THR A 11 -23.09 9.92 -9.93
CA THR A 11 -23.93 9.67 -8.75
C THR A 11 -24.91 10.81 -8.51
N ILE A 12 -24.44 12.07 -8.62
CA ILE A 12 -25.30 13.25 -8.47
C ILE A 12 -26.41 13.23 -9.51
N ALA A 13 -26.08 13.03 -10.79
CA ALA A 13 -27.08 12.98 -11.86
C ALA A 13 -28.14 11.87 -11.66
N LYS A 14 -27.72 10.70 -11.17
CA LYS A 14 -28.62 9.59 -10.82
C LYS A 14 -29.53 9.91 -9.63
N CYS A 15 -29.01 10.59 -8.61
CA CYS A 15 -29.82 11.04 -7.47
C CYS A 15 -30.84 12.11 -7.88
N GLU A 16 -30.45 13.06 -8.74
CA GLU A 16 -31.31 14.13 -9.25
C GLU A 16 -32.46 13.60 -10.12
N SER A 17 -32.25 12.50 -10.86
CA SER A 17 -33.29 11.90 -11.69
C SER A 17 -34.48 11.35 -10.88
N ARG A 18 -34.27 11.04 -9.59
CA ARG A 18 -35.23 10.41 -8.67
C ARG A 18 -35.82 9.07 -9.15
N THR A 19 -35.34 8.54 -10.27
CA THR A 19 -35.79 7.27 -10.87
C THR A 19 -34.73 6.17 -10.78
N PHE A 20 -33.51 6.52 -10.37
CA PHE A 20 -32.43 5.56 -10.21
C PHE A 20 -32.64 4.69 -8.97
N VAL A 21 -32.54 3.38 -9.13
CA VAL A 21 -32.54 2.40 -8.05
C VAL A 21 -31.14 1.79 -7.96
N PRO A 22 -30.39 1.98 -6.85
CA PRO A 22 -29.07 1.39 -6.69
C PRO A 22 -29.18 -0.13 -6.54
N GLU A 23 -28.20 -0.83 -7.10
CA GLU A 23 -28.05 -2.27 -6.95
C GLU A 23 -27.47 -2.61 -5.57
N PRO A 24 -28.17 -3.40 -4.73
CA PRO A 24 -27.64 -3.83 -3.44
C PRO A 24 -26.43 -4.75 -3.61
N LEU A 25 -25.46 -4.63 -2.71
CA LEU A 25 -24.30 -5.51 -2.68
C LEU A 25 -24.71 -6.92 -2.20
N ASP A 26 -24.43 -7.93 -3.03
CA ASP A 26 -24.69 -9.34 -2.74
C ASP A 26 -23.43 -10.19 -3.02
N TYR A 27 -22.78 -10.65 -1.95
CA TYR A 27 -21.56 -11.47 -2.04
C TYR A 27 -21.79 -12.89 -2.58
N SER A 28 -23.03 -13.34 -2.74
CA SER A 28 -23.33 -14.66 -3.31
C SER A 28 -23.16 -14.71 -4.83
N ARG A 29 -23.08 -13.56 -5.50
CA ARG A 29 -22.93 -13.46 -6.95
C ARG A 29 -21.49 -13.64 -7.40
N GLU A 30 -21.31 -14.38 -8.50
CA GLU A 30 -19.99 -14.72 -9.05
C GLU A 30 -19.21 -13.51 -9.63
N ASP A 31 -19.93 -12.49 -10.07
CA ASP A 31 -19.35 -11.26 -10.63
C ASP A 31 -18.85 -10.28 -9.55
N VAL A 32 -19.25 -10.46 -8.28
CA VAL A 32 -18.73 -9.66 -7.16
C VAL A 32 -17.33 -10.13 -6.79
N LYS A 33 -16.32 -9.31 -7.11
CA LYS A 33 -14.90 -9.61 -6.84
C LYS A 33 -14.37 -9.05 -5.51
N GLY A 34 -15.13 -8.18 -4.86
CA GLY A 34 -14.74 -7.50 -3.62
C GLY A 34 -15.06 -8.30 -2.36
N ARG A 35 -14.39 -7.97 -1.25
CA ARG A 35 -14.74 -8.42 0.10
C ARG A 35 -14.50 -7.30 1.10
N LEU A 36 -15.02 -7.44 2.31
CA LEU A 36 -14.66 -6.55 3.42
C LEU A 36 -13.13 -6.62 3.64
N GLN A 37 -12.48 -5.46 3.56
CA GLN A 37 -11.06 -5.30 3.89
C GLN A 37 -10.96 -4.66 5.26
N ALA A 38 -10.53 -5.42 6.27
CA ALA A 38 -10.30 -4.88 7.60
C ALA A 38 -9.16 -3.84 7.59
N PRO A 39 -9.14 -2.87 8.53
CA PRO A 39 -8.05 -1.93 8.64
C PRO A 39 -6.72 -2.66 8.85
N MET A 40 -5.75 -2.38 7.98
CA MET A 40 -4.42 -2.97 8.05
C MET A 40 -3.63 -2.41 9.24
N LYS A 41 -3.00 -3.27 10.03
CA LYS A 41 -2.19 -2.98 11.22
C LYS A 41 -0.70 -2.92 10.86
N GLN A 42 0.16 -2.46 11.78
CA GLN A 42 1.61 -2.49 11.56
C GLN A 42 2.15 -3.93 11.44
N ALA A 43 1.57 -4.89 12.18
CA ALA A 43 1.93 -6.30 12.06
C ALA A 43 1.73 -6.86 10.63
N ASP A 44 0.69 -6.40 9.92
CA ASP A 44 0.43 -6.81 8.53
C ASP A 44 1.44 -6.20 7.54
N ARG A 45 2.16 -5.15 7.95
CA ARG A 45 3.15 -4.41 7.16
C ARG A 45 4.59 -4.83 7.45
N ALA A 46 4.82 -5.66 8.47
CA ALA A 46 6.15 -6.02 8.91
C ALA A 46 6.98 -6.59 7.75
N ILE A 47 8.20 -6.09 7.60
CA ILE A 47 9.13 -6.56 6.59
C ILE A 47 9.89 -7.74 7.16
N ASP A 48 9.81 -8.87 6.46
CA ASP A 48 10.82 -9.90 6.54
C ASP A 48 11.82 -9.61 5.41
N TRP A 49 13.04 -9.24 5.78
CA TRP A 49 14.08 -8.86 4.82
C TRP A 49 14.53 -10.03 3.94
N ALA A 50 14.17 -11.27 4.26
CA ALA A 50 14.39 -12.43 3.41
C ALA A 50 13.37 -12.55 2.25
N GLU A 51 12.30 -11.76 2.25
CA GLU A 51 11.34 -11.72 1.15
C GLU A 51 11.94 -11.08 -0.12
N PRO A 52 11.40 -11.40 -1.32
CA PRO A 52 11.80 -10.73 -2.55
C PRO A 52 11.60 -9.21 -2.48
N THR A 53 12.52 -8.44 -3.08
CA THR A 53 12.49 -6.97 -3.13
C THR A 53 11.14 -6.41 -3.56
N SER A 54 10.48 -7.05 -4.53
CA SER A 54 9.15 -6.65 -5.00
C SER A 54 8.06 -6.71 -3.92
N SER A 55 8.15 -7.66 -2.98
CA SER A 55 7.23 -7.77 -1.84
C SER A 55 7.50 -6.70 -0.78
N ILE A 56 8.77 -6.43 -0.47
CA ILE A 56 9.19 -5.36 0.44
C ILE A 56 8.73 -4.00 -0.10
N LEU A 57 9.00 -3.72 -1.38
CA LEU A 57 8.56 -2.48 -2.04
C LEU A 57 7.04 -2.35 -2.04
N ARG A 58 6.29 -3.44 -2.24
CA ARG A 58 4.83 -3.42 -2.14
C ARG A 58 4.36 -3.01 -0.75
N LYS A 59 4.95 -3.58 0.31
CA LYS A 59 4.61 -3.22 1.71
C LYS A 59 4.87 -1.73 1.99
N ILE A 60 6.03 -1.22 1.58
CA ILE A 60 6.40 0.19 1.79
C ILE A 60 5.49 1.12 0.99
N ARG A 61 5.28 0.85 -0.31
CA ARG A 61 4.41 1.66 -1.18
C ARG A 61 2.96 1.71 -0.71
N CYS A 62 2.45 0.64 -0.10
CA CYS A 62 1.10 0.61 0.46
C CYS A 62 0.94 1.46 1.73
N ALA A 63 2.04 1.90 2.35
CA ALA A 63 2.04 2.71 3.57
C ALA A 63 2.67 4.10 3.38
N ASP A 64 3.02 4.47 2.15
CA ASP A 64 3.63 5.75 1.79
C ASP A 64 2.54 6.71 1.25
N SER A 65 2.32 7.90 1.81
CA SER A 65 3.13 8.61 2.83
C SER A 65 2.66 8.46 4.27
N PHE A 66 1.59 7.71 4.52
CA PHE A 66 1.09 7.41 5.85
C PHE A 66 0.45 6.01 5.88
N PRO A 67 0.65 5.19 6.93
CA PRO A 67 1.34 5.49 8.20
C PRO A 67 2.84 5.16 8.23
N GLY A 68 3.42 4.77 7.10
CA GLY A 68 4.76 4.18 7.03
C GLY A 68 4.81 2.74 7.51
N VAL A 69 5.92 2.07 7.22
CA VAL A 69 6.20 0.72 7.76
C VAL A 69 7.14 0.86 8.95
N LEU A 70 6.70 0.43 10.13
CA LEU A 70 7.55 0.42 11.32
C LEU A 70 8.58 -0.71 11.21
N ASP A 71 9.85 -0.38 11.36
CA ASP A 71 10.95 -1.34 11.41
C ASP A 71 12.06 -0.85 12.37
N THR A 72 13.06 -1.69 12.62
CA THR A 72 14.24 -1.37 13.43
C THR A 72 15.50 -1.34 12.57
N VAL A 73 16.05 -0.15 12.35
CA VAL A 73 17.27 0.05 11.55
C VAL A 73 18.37 0.58 12.46
N LEU A 74 19.53 -0.08 12.51
CA LEU A 74 20.63 0.24 13.44
C LEU A 74 20.19 0.31 14.91
N GLY A 75 19.33 -0.61 15.33
CA GLY A 75 18.80 -0.68 16.69
C GLY A 75 17.84 0.45 17.06
N ARG A 76 17.37 1.25 16.09
CA ARG A 76 16.39 2.32 16.30
C ARG A 76 15.12 2.04 15.54
N GLN A 77 13.98 2.18 16.21
CA GLN A 77 12.68 2.13 15.56
C GLN A 77 12.50 3.34 14.64
N CYS A 78 12.12 3.09 13.40
CA CYS A 78 11.83 4.10 12.41
C CYS A 78 10.68 3.68 11.49
N TYR A 79 10.10 4.66 10.81
CA TYR A 79 9.10 4.41 9.77
C TYR A 79 9.76 4.54 8.40
N LEU A 80 9.57 3.52 7.56
CA LEU A 80 10.15 3.44 6.23
C LEU A 80 9.20 4.05 5.18
N TYR A 81 9.77 4.83 4.27
CA TYR A 81 9.10 5.54 3.18
C TYR A 81 10.03 5.64 1.96
N GLY A 82 9.48 5.93 0.80
CA GLY A 82 10.25 6.31 -0.39
C GLY A 82 11.25 5.25 -0.84
N ALA A 83 10.89 3.98 -0.69
CA ALA A 83 11.77 2.87 -1.05
C ALA A 83 11.90 2.71 -2.57
N HIS A 84 13.11 2.38 -3.00
CA HIS A 84 13.47 2.11 -4.38
C HIS A 84 14.26 0.82 -4.46
N GLU A 85 14.15 0.14 -5.59
CA GLU A 85 14.97 -1.03 -5.91
C GLU A 85 16.42 -0.59 -6.16
N GLU A 86 17.37 -1.41 -5.71
CA GLU A 86 18.80 -1.25 -5.95
C GLU A 86 19.32 -2.46 -6.75
N ASP A 87 19.78 -2.22 -7.97
CA ASP A 87 20.08 -3.27 -8.93
C ASP A 87 21.54 -3.75 -8.88
N ALA A 88 22.47 -2.99 -8.30
CA ALA A 88 23.91 -3.29 -8.37
C ALA A 88 24.50 -3.79 -7.05
N LEU A 89 24.13 -3.17 -5.93
CA LEU A 89 24.69 -3.53 -4.63
C LEU A 89 24.06 -4.84 -4.11
N ARG A 90 24.87 -5.66 -3.44
CA ARG A 90 24.45 -6.95 -2.87
C ARG A 90 25.00 -7.09 -1.46
N GLY A 91 24.21 -7.70 -0.58
CA GLY A 91 24.59 -8.06 0.78
C GLY A 91 23.68 -9.12 1.35
N THR A 92 23.74 -9.31 2.65
CA THR A 92 22.83 -10.22 3.35
C THR A 92 21.49 -9.56 3.66
N PRO A 93 20.37 -10.30 3.68
CA PRO A 93 19.06 -9.75 4.06
C PRO A 93 19.09 -8.93 5.36
N GLY A 94 18.68 -7.66 5.29
CA GLY A 94 18.62 -6.76 6.45
C GLY A 94 19.94 -6.07 6.78
N GLU A 95 21.00 -6.33 6.01
CA GLU A 95 22.30 -5.69 6.18
C GLU A 95 22.35 -4.34 5.46
N ILE A 96 22.82 -3.31 6.15
CA ILE A 96 23.01 -2.00 5.53
C ILE A 96 24.31 -2.01 4.73
N ILE A 97 24.19 -2.09 3.40
CA ILE A 97 25.34 -2.19 2.49
C ILE A 97 25.84 -0.84 1.95
N ALA A 98 25.00 0.20 1.98
CA ALA A 98 25.40 1.53 1.53
C ALA A 98 24.57 2.66 2.15
N LYS A 99 25.10 3.88 2.05
CA LYS A 99 24.42 5.12 2.41
C LYS A 99 24.64 6.16 1.33
N ARG A 100 23.57 6.82 0.88
CA ARG A 100 23.60 7.98 -0.01
C ARG A 100 22.70 9.06 0.59
N ASP A 101 23.29 10.18 0.97
CA ASP A 101 22.61 11.28 1.70
C ASP A 101 21.87 10.77 2.95
N SER A 102 20.56 10.96 3.00
CA SER A 102 19.67 10.45 4.05
C SER A 102 19.12 9.05 3.79
N LYS A 103 19.43 8.44 2.63
CA LYS A 103 18.94 7.10 2.24
C LYS A 103 19.95 6.03 2.64
N ARG A 104 19.42 4.87 3.03
CA ARG A 104 20.19 3.66 3.35
C ARG A 104 19.78 2.56 2.38
N CYS A 105 20.75 1.82 1.86
CA CYS A 105 20.51 0.59 1.14
C CYS A 105 20.59 -0.55 2.16
N ILE A 106 19.51 -1.33 2.23
CA ILE A 106 19.32 -2.48 3.10
C ILE A 106 19.05 -3.68 2.19
#